data_AF-A0A2S8AES9-F1
#
_entry.id   AF-A0A2S8AES9-F1
#
_cell.length_a   1.000
_cell.length_b   1.000
_cell.length_c   1.000
_cell.angle_alpha   90.00
_cell.angle_beta   90.00
_cell.angle_gamma   90.00
#
_symmetry.space_group_name_H-M   'P 1'
#
loop_
_entity.id
_entity.type
_entity.pdbx_description
1 polymer ?
#
loop_
_entity_poly.entity_id
_entity_poly.type
_entity_poly.pdbx_seq_one_letter_code
_entity_poly.pdbx_strand_id
1 'polypeptide(L)'
;MRNNTVLIFLLGFCCFYTQCQTKEPPKPMDTEFTITPCQITYKGKELPLGKPFKEWIKIFGEYNRFVEGVFIWDTLGIGATIHWDAAKYYKDPDYNTRSFIESRPTIELYIFFVNLDSKVGQAGKLQFAWQRKSFEFIEKDYQSIKEPMSEELKKRIIGRIEPKEKYIYPFTPYTQTVNLQGAPVKSGMSLNEVNKERSKIKGLEKMGYWDNDGDWSWDSGSTTIKTGEFREQKDHSSICPNQDYWYYITLRYSEGELEYLKISYELYEK
;
A
#
# COMPACT_ATOMS: atom_id res chain seq x y z
N MET A 1 -81.45 -2.48 -18.85
CA MET A 1 -80.69 -1.69 -17.85
C MET A 1 -79.72 -2.63 -17.18
N ARG A 2 -78.43 -2.52 -17.51
CA ARG A 2 -77.37 -3.51 -17.20
C ARG A 2 -76.41 -2.87 -16.18
N ASN A 3 -76.16 -3.59 -15.08
CA ASN A 3 -75.23 -3.23 -14.01
C ASN A 3 -73.79 -3.15 -14.55
N ASN A 4 -73.10 -2.04 -14.24
CA ASN A 4 -71.67 -1.86 -14.46
C ASN A 4 -70.92 -2.08 -13.15
N THR A 5 -70.38 -3.28 -12.98
CA THR A 5 -69.33 -3.56 -11.99
C THR A 5 -68.30 -4.40 -12.69
N VAL A 6 -67.15 -3.84 -13.05
CA VAL A 6 -65.87 -4.56 -13.30
C VAL A 6 -64.76 -3.53 -13.56
N LEU A 7 -63.62 -3.73 -12.88
CA LEU A 7 -62.28 -3.19 -13.11
C LEU A 7 -62.04 -1.68 -12.88
N ILE A 8 -61.58 -1.33 -11.66
CA ILE A 8 -60.55 -0.30 -11.51
C ILE A 8 -59.28 -0.99 -11.01
N PHE A 9 -58.29 -0.90 -11.89
CA PHE A 9 -57.00 -1.55 -11.89
C PHE A 9 -56.16 -1.30 -10.64
N LEU A 10 -55.45 -2.36 -10.22
CA LEU A 10 -54.14 -2.29 -9.58
C LEU A 10 -53.21 -1.37 -10.40
N LEU A 11 -53.08 -0.11 -9.97
CA LEU A 11 -52.19 0.88 -10.59
C LEU A 11 -51.38 1.62 -9.52
N GLY A 12 -50.93 0.89 -8.50
CA GLY A 12 -50.24 1.46 -7.33
C GLY A 12 -49.03 0.67 -6.85
N PHE A 13 -48.43 -0.20 -7.68
CA PHE A 13 -47.34 -1.08 -7.20
C PHE A 13 -46.23 -1.39 -8.23
N CYS A 14 -45.90 -0.45 -9.13
CA CYS A 14 -44.82 -0.66 -10.12
C CYS A 14 -43.80 0.48 -10.26
N CYS A 15 -43.70 1.43 -9.32
CA CYS A 15 -42.72 2.54 -9.45
C CYS A 15 -41.62 2.59 -8.38
N PHE A 16 -41.43 1.54 -7.58
CA PHE A 16 -40.34 1.50 -6.56
C PHE A 16 -39.11 0.67 -6.97
N TYR A 17 -38.99 0.26 -8.24
CA TYR A 17 -37.81 -0.44 -8.74
C TYR A 17 -37.20 0.27 -9.95
N THR A 18 -36.52 1.40 -9.72
CA THR A 18 -35.35 1.86 -10.50
C THR A 18 -34.83 3.17 -9.93
N GLN A 19 -34.36 3.17 -8.68
CA GLN A 19 -33.20 4.00 -8.35
C GLN A 19 -32.00 3.06 -8.25
N CYS A 20 -31.66 2.42 -9.38
CA CYS A 20 -30.27 2.05 -9.61
C CYS A 20 -29.51 3.38 -9.63
N GLN A 21 -28.94 3.78 -8.49
CA GLN A 21 -27.83 4.72 -8.50
C GLN A 21 -26.73 4.06 -9.34
N THR A 22 -26.72 4.35 -10.64
CA THR A 22 -25.69 3.88 -11.55
C THR A 22 -24.42 4.60 -11.18
N LYS A 23 -23.66 4.01 -10.26
CA LYS A 23 -22.27 4.39 -9.99
C LYS A 23 -21.53 4.41 -11.33
N GLU A 24 -20.88 5.53 -11.64
CA GLU A 24 -20.18 5.72 -12.91
C GLU A 24 -19.03 4.71 -13.04
N PRO A 25 -18.73 4.21 -14.25
CA PRO A 25 -17.47 3.52 -14.50
C PRO A 25 -16.30 4.47 -14.20
N PRO A 26 -15.15 3.93 -13.74
CA PRO A 26 -14.01 4.77 -13.39
C PRO A 26 -13.54 5.58 -14.61
N LYS A 27 -13.30 6.88 -14.40
CA LYS A 27 -12.79 7.76 -15.45
C LYS A 27 -11.32 7.42 -15.73
N PRO A 28 -10.86 7.49 -16.99
CA PRO A 28 -9.45 7.37 -17.31
C PRO A 28 -8.65 8.42 -16.54
N MET A 29 -7.57 8.01 -15.87
CA MET A 29 -6.63 8.91 -15.20
C MET A 29 -5.25 8.73 -15.82
N ASP A 30 -4.58 9.85 -16.09
CA ASP A 30 -3.19 9.84 -16.53
C ASP A 30 -2.28 9.70 -15.30
N THR A 31 -1.85 8.46 -15.05
CA THR A 31 -1.06 8.08 -13.87
C THR A 31 0.03 7.11 -14.30
N GLU A 32 1.22 7.25 -13.73
CA GLU A 32 2.29 6.29 -14.01
C GLU A 32 1.92 4.90 -13.50
N PHE A 33 1.42 4.78 -12.27
CA PHE A 33 0.90 3.51 -11.74
C PHE A 33 -0.60 3.40 -11.92
N THR A 34 -1.04 2.32 -12.57
CA THR A 34 -2.45 1.90 -12.59
C THR A 34 -2.57 0.49 -12.06
N ILE A 35 -3.37 0.33 -11.01
CA ILE A 35 -3.65 -0.92 -10.31
C ILE A 35 -5.11 -1.26 -10.56
N THR A 36 -5.39 -2.40 -11.17
CA THR A 36 -6.75 -2.93 -11.32
C THR A 36 -6.83 -4.26 -10.55
N PRO A 37 -7.96 -4.99 -10.56
CA PRO A 37 -7.96 -6.34 -10.02
C PRO A 37 -7.10 -7.33 -10.82
N CYS A 38 -6.96 -7.13 -12.14
CA CYS A 38 -6.34 -8.11 -13.04
C CYS A 38 -4.98 -7.68 -13.60
N GLN A 39 -4.57 -6.44 -13.40
CA GLN A 39 -3.32 -5.95 -13.98
C GLN A 39 -2.80 -4.77 -13.19
N ILE A 40 -1.48 -4.71 -13.06
CA ILE A 40 -0.76 -3.56 -12.55
C ILE A 40 0.18 -3.08 -13.64
N THR A 41 0.16 -1.78 -13.91
CA THR A 41 1.01 -1.17 -14.93
C THR A 41 1.81 0.00 -14.37
N TYR A 42 3.00 0.22 -14.91
CA TYR A 42 3.82 1.41 -14.72
C TYR A 42 4.13 2.04 -16.09
N LYS A 43 3.75 3.29 -16.29
CA LYS A 43 3.88 4.03 -17.57
C LYS A 43 3.29 3.24 -18.75
N GLY A 44 2.13 2.62 -18.52
CA GLY A 44 1.42 1.78 -19.48
C GLY A 44 2.04 0.40 -19.75
N LYS A 45 3.17 0.05 -19.14
CA LYS A 45 3.78 -1.29 -19.23
C LYS A 45 3.33 -2.15 -18.06
N GLU A 46 2.91 -3.38 -18.34
CA GLU A 46 2.54 -4.34 -17.30
C GLU A 46 3.73 -4.68 -16.39
N LEU A 47 3.48 -4.70 -15.08
CA LEU A 47 4.48 -5.12 -14.11
C LEU A 47 4.55 -6.65 -14.04
N PRO A 48 5.76 -7.24 -14.02
CA PRO A 48 5.95 -8.67 -14.13
C PRO A 48 5.87 -9.32 -12.73
N LEU A 49 4.71 -9.19 -12.09
CA LEU A 49 4.43 -9.80 -10.78
C LEU A 49 4.62 -11.32 -10.82
N GLY A 50 5.25 -11.86 -9.77
CA GLY A 50 5.61 -13.28 -9.70
C GLY A 50 6.68 -13.72 -10.71
N LYS A 51 7.13 -12.85 -11.61
CA LYS A 51 8.24 -13.15 -12.53
C LYS A 51 9.59 -12.84 -11.87
N PRO A 52 10.69 -13.40 -12.42
CA PRO A 52 12.04 -13.16 -11.93
C PRO A 52 12.38 -11.66 -11.82
N PHE A 53 13.12 -11.29 -10.78
CA PHE A 53 13.51 -9.91 -10.50
C PHE A 53 14.24 -9.21 -11.65
N LYS A 54 14.97 -9.94 -12.51
CA LYS A 54 15.56 -9.37 -13.74
C LYS A 54 14.54 -8.70 -14.67
N GLU A 55 13.29 -9.15 -14.69
CA GLU A 55 12.24 -8.52 -15.50
C GLU A 55 11.81 -7.17 -14.92
N TRP A 56 11.94 -7.00 -13.60
CA TRP A 56 11.69 -5.72 -12.93
C TRP A 56 12.78 -4.70 -13.27
N ILE A 57 14.05 -5.12 -13.32
CA ILE A 57 15.20 -4.28 -13.72
C ILE A 57 14.99 -3.73 -15.14
N LYS A 58 14.40 -4.51 -16.06
CA LYS A 58 14.09 -4.01 -17.43
C LYS A 58 13.08 -2.87 -17.45
N ILE A 59 12.22 -2.76 -16.45
CA ILE A 59 11.18 -1.73 -16.36
C ILE A 59 11.68 -0.51 -15.58
N PHE A 60 12.27 -0.74 -14.41
CA PHE A 60 12.65 0.33 -13.48
C PHE A 60 14.12 0.75 -13.56
N GLY A 61 14.95 -0.01 -14.28
CA GLY A 61 16.40 0.11 -14.24
C GLY A 61 17.01 -0.56 -13.01
N GLU A 62 18.31 -0.37 -12.81
CA GLU A 62 19.02 -0.87 -11.64
C GLU A 62 18.51 -0.19 -10.36
N TYR A 63 18.35 -0.98 -9.30
CA TYR A 63 18.00 -0.47 -7.99
C TYR A 63 19.18 0.28 -7.35
N ASN A 64 18.90 1.20 -6.43
CA ASN A 64 19.90 2.01 -5.77
C ASN A 64 20.52 1.31 -4.57
N ARG A 65 19.69 0.59 -3.79
CA ARG A 65 20.09 -0.04 -2.52
C ARG A 65 19.38 -1.36 -2.30
N PHE A 66 20.01 -2.24 -1.52
CA PHE A 66 19.41 -3.46 -0.99
C PHE A 66 19.50 -3.44 0.54
N VAL A 67 18.36 -3.48 1.22
CA VAL A 67 18.26 -3.31 2.67
C VAL A 67 17.18 -4.25 3.19
N GLU A 68 17.49 -5.07 4.19
CA GLU A 68 16.53 -5.96 4.87
C GLU A 68 15.67 -6.81 3.89
N GLY A 69 16.26 -7.29 2.79
CA GLY A 69 15.52 -8.09 1.80
C GLY A 69 14.73 -7.29 0.76
N VAL A 70 14.81 -5.95 0.81
CA VAL A 70 14.11 -5.03 -0.10
C VAL A 70 15.09 -4.39 -1.08
N PHE A 71 14.79 -4.46 -2.37
CA PHE A 71 15.46 -3.73 -3.44
C PHE A 71 14.78 -2.37 -3.63
N ILE A 72 15.53 -1.28 -3.55
CA ILE A 72 14.97 0.08 -3.42
C ILE A 72 15.41 0.95 -4.60
N TRP A 73 14.45 1.58 -5.26
CA TRP A 73 14.68 2.65 -6.24
C TRP A 73 14.39 4.00 -5.58
N ASP A 74 15.43 4.59 -5.00
CA ASP A 74 15.36 5.81 -4.20
C ASP A 74 14.75 7.00 -4.96
N THR A 75 15.01 7.09 -6.26
CA THR A 75 14.51 8.19 -7.11
C THR A 75 13.07 7.99 -7.57
N LEU A 76 12.58 6.75 -7.54
CA LEU A 76 11.22 6.40 -7.94
C LEU A 76 10.27 6.31 -6.74
N GLY A 77 10.78 6.27 -5.51
CA GLY A 77 9.94 6.13 -4.32
C GLY A 77 9.32 4.74 -4.17
N ILE A 78 9.99 3.70 -4.69
CA ILE A 78 9.47 2.32 -4.65
C ILE A 78 10.50 1.34 -4.08
N GLY A 79 10.01 0.21 -3.59
CA GLY A 79 10.82 -0.94 -3.21
C GLY A 79 10.14 -2.26 -3.58
N ALA A 80 10.90 -3.33 -3.75
CA ALA A 80 10.36 -4.65 -4.05
C ALA A 80 11.10 -5.77 -3.30
N THR A 81 10.40 -6.86 -3.01
CA THR A 81 10.99 -8.04 -2.35
C THR A 81 10.88 -9.27 -3.24
N ILE A 82 11.81 -10.20 -3.07
CA ILE A 82 11.81 -11.47 -3.80
C ILE A 82 11.53 -12.64 -2.85
N HIS A 83 11.01 -13.73 -3.39
CA HIS A 83 10.80 -14.95 -2.63
C HIS A 83 12.14 -15.61 -2.32
N TRP A 84 12.65 -15.41 -1.10
CA TRP A 84 13.96 -15.93 -0.70
C TRP A 84 13.96 -17.45 -0.43
N ASP A 85 12.84 -18.00 0.06
CA ASP A 85 12.67 -19.40 0.52
C ASP A 85 13.96 -19.98 1.13
N ALA A 86 14.38 -19.36 2.23
CA ALA A 86 15.64 -19.67 2.87
C ALA A 86 15.71 -21.16 3.26
N ALA A 87 14.59 -21.77 3.69
CA ALA A 87 14.56 -23.19 4.06
C ALA A 87 14.95 -24.12 2.91
N LYS A 88 14.57 -23.79 1.68
CA LYS A 88 14.88 -24.57 0.48
C LYS A 88 16.25 -24.26 -0.11
N TYR A 89 16.67 -22.99 -0.09
CA TYR A 89 17.82 -22.53 -0.88
C TYR A 89 19.05 -22.09 -0.09
N TYR A 90 19.04 -22.08 1.26
CA TYR A 90 20.21 -21.63 2.04
C TYR A 90 21.51 -22.43 1.79
N LYS A 91 21.40 -23.64 1.22
CA LYS A 91 22.53 -24.49 0.84
C LYS A 91 22.93 -24.36 -0.63
N ASP A 92 22.21 -23.57 -1.41
CA ASP A 92 22.55 -23.31 -2.80
C ASP A 92 23.89 -22.55 -2.83
N PRO A 93 24.91 -23.01 -3.58
CA PRO A 93 26.20 -22.32 -3.65
C PRO A 93 26.08 -20.91 -4.22
N ASP A 94 25.03 -20.62 -4.99
CA ASP A 94 24.74 -19.32 -5.56
C ASP A 94 23.81 -18.48 -4.67
N TYR A 95 23.46 -18.95 -3.46
CA TYR A 95 22.63 -18.22 -2.52
C TYR A 95 23.21 -16.82 -2.25
N ASN A 96 22.36 -15.79 -2.37
CA ASN A 96 22.72 -14.36 -2.30
C ASN A 96 23.60 -13.81 -3.46
N THR A 97 23.90 -14.59 -4.50
CA THR A 97 24.53 -14.02 -5.71
C THR A 97 23.52 -13.19 -6.51
N ARG A 98 24.04 -12.30 -7.37
CA ARG A 98 23.21 -11.53 -8.30
C ARG A 98 22.36 -12.44 -9.21
N SER A 99 22.96 -13.52 -9.73
CA SER A 99 22.26 -14.51 -10.56
C SER A 99 21.09 -15.16 -9.81
N PHE A 100 21.32 -15.56 -8.56
CA PHE A 100 20.26 -16.10 -7.70
C PHE A 100 19.14 -15.07 -7.52
N ILE A 101 19.46 -13.86 -7.04
CA ILE A 101 18.50 -12.77 -6.81
C ILE A 101 17.67 -12.49 -8.06
N GLU A 102 18.32 -12.28 -9.20
CA GLU A 102 17.68 -11.96 -10.48
C GLU A 102 16.76 -13.06 -10.99
N SER A 103 16.99 -14.32 -10.58
CA SER A 103 16.17 -15.48 -10.92
C SER A 103 14.94 -15.64 -10.03
N ARG A 104 14.91 -15.02 -8.84
CA ARG A 104 13.83 -15.20 -7.86
C ARG A 104 12.58 -14.42 -8.25
N PRO A 105 11.39 -14.99 -8.03
CA PRO A 105 10.14 -14.29 -8.30
C PRO A 105 9.97 -13.13 -7.32
N THR A 106 9.50 -11.98 -7.82
CA THR A 106 9.16 -10.82 -7.00
C THR A 106 7.78 -11.02 -6.38
N ILE A 107 7.68 -10.83 -5.08
CA ILE A 107 6.47 -11.14 -4.30
C ILE A 107 5.80 -9.90 -3.71
N GLU A 108 6.54 -8.81 -3.49
CA GLU A 108 5.92 -7.57 -3.02
C GLU A 108 6.47 -6.36 -3.75
N LEU A 109 5.60 -5.37 -3.95
CA LEU A 109 5.94 -4.02 -4.40
C LEU A 109 5.40 -3.01 -3.40
N TYR A 110 6.26 -2.09 -2.98
CA TYR A 110 5.97 -0.96 -2.12
C TYR A 110 6.07 0.34 -2.93
N ILE A 111 5.08 1.21 -2.80
CA ILE A 111 5.09 2.60 -3.27
C ILE A 111 5.03 3.48 -2.02
N PHE A 112 6.13 4.16 -1.70
CA PHE A 112 6.27 4.94 -0.47
C PHE A 112 5.85 6.39 -0.70
N PHE A 113 4.89 6.88 0.06
CA PHE A 113 4.40 8.27 -0.03
C PHE A 113 5.06 9.22 0.98
N VAL A 114 5.82 8.65 1.93
CA VAL A 114 6.64 9.35 2.92
C VAL A 114 8.00 8.66 3.07
N ASN A 115 8.96 9.36 3.67
CA ASN A 115 10.29 8.83 4.00
C ASN A 115 10.69 9.20 5.44
N LEU A 116 11.92 8.90 5.83
CA LEU A 116 12.44 9.21 7.18
C LEU A 116 12.51 10.71 7.51
N ASP A 117 12.43 11.59 6.51
CA ASP A 117 12.43 13.05 6.68
C ASP A 117 11.03 13.64 6.85
N SER A 118 9.98 12.85 6.61
CA SER A 118 8.61 13.25 6.93
C SER A 118 8.43 13.47 8.43
N LYS A 119 7.38 14.21 8.82
CA LYS A 119 7.07 14.47 10.24
C LYS A 119 6.91 13.17 11.04
N VAL A 120 6.21 12.19 10.49
CA VAL A 120 6.03 10.86 11.11
C VAL A 120 7.32 10.04 11.12
N GLY A 121 8.16 10.18 10.09
CA GLY A 121 9.50 9.58 10.03
C GLY A 121 10.44 10.11 11.11
N GLN A 122 10.53 11.43 11.23
CA GLN A 122 11.33 12.11 12.22
C GLN A 122 10.88 11.80 13.66
N ALA A 123 9.59 11.49 13.86
CA ALA A 123 9.03 11.07 15.14
C ALA A 123 9.27 9.58 15.47
N GLY A 124 9.86 8.80 14.56
CA GLY A 124 10.10 7.37 14.73
C GLY A 124 8.79 6.56 14.76
N LYS A 125 7.81 6.93 13.93
CA LYS A 125 6.46 6.32 13.92
C LYS A 125 6.16 5.47 12.67
N LEU A 126 7.08 5.44 11.72
CA LEU A 126 6.94 4.65 10.50
C LEU A 126 7.12 3.15 10.82
N GLN A 127 6.45 2.28 10.05
CA GLN A 127 6.41 0.83 10.31
C GLN A 127 7.80 0.20 10.43
N PHE A 128 8.69 0.48 9.47
CA PHE A 128 10.03 -0.12 9.39
C PHE A 128 11.10 0.72 10.09
N ALA A 129 10.74 1.88 10.63
CA ALA A 129 11.66 2.78 11.36
C ALA A 129 11.08 3.17 12.72
N TRP A 130 10.34 2.26 13.34
CA TRP A 130 9.71 2.47 14.64
C TRP A 130 10.80 2.78 15.68
N GLN A 131 10.54 3.79 16.53
CA GLN A 131 11.45 4.34 17.53
C GLN A 131 12.71 5.04 17.01
N ARG A 132 12.98 5.04 15.70
CA ARG A 132 14.10 5.79 15.12
C ARG A 132 13.77 7.29 14.99
N LYS A 133 13.79 8.00 16.11
CA LYS A 133 13.60 9.47 16.15
C LYS A 133 14.80 10.19 15.53
N SER A 134 14.52 11.26 14.80
CA SER A 134 15.52 12.24 14.35
C SER A 134 16.11 13.00 15.54
N PHE A 135 17.28 13.60 15.35
CA PHE A 135 17.90 14.41 16.39
C PHE A 135 17.03 15.63 16.72
N GLU A 136 16.47 16.28 15.70
CA GLU A 136 15.59 17.44 15.83
C GLU A 136 14.36 17.13 16.70
N PHE A 137 13.78 15.94 16.55
CA PHE A 137 12.65 15.50 17.37
C PHE A 137 13.09 15.21 18.81
N ILE A 138 14.23 14.53 19.00
CA ILE A 138 14.77 14.26 20.34
C ILE A 138 15.09 15.57 21.06
N GLU A 139 15.75 16.52 20.38
CA GLU A 139 16.09 17.82 20.95
C GLU A 139 14.84 18.59 21.38
N LYS A 140 13.78 18.55 20.57
CA LYS A 140 12.48 19.13 20.92
C LYS A 140 11.85 18.48 22.17
N ASP A 141 11.96 17.16 22.31
CA ASP A 141 11.47 16.44 23.50
C ASP A 141 12.22 16.93 24.77
N TYR A 142 13.55 17.06 24.72
CA TYR A 142 14.36 17.60 25.83
C TYR A 142 14.02 19.06 26.18
N GLN A 143 13.83 19.91 25.16
CA GLN A 143 13.41 21.30 25.36
C GLN A 143 12.04 21.38 26.04
N SER A 144 11.12 20.48 25.71
CA SER A 144 9.76 20.47 26.30
C SER A 144 9.75 20.19 27.81
N ILE A 145 10.71 19.39 28.30
CA ILE A 145 10.91 19.10 29.72
C ILE A 145 11.88 20.07 30.41
N LYS A 146 12.28 21.15 29.72
CA LYS A 146 13.23 22.18 30.20
C LYS A 146 14.59 21.60 30.59
N GLU A 147 15.02 20.51 29.97
CA GLU A 147 16.35 19.95 30.17
C GLU A 147 17.30 20.45 29.07
N PRO A 148 18.30 21.30 29.40
CA PRO A 148 19.27 21.75 28.42
C PRO A 148 20.21 20.59 28.03
N MET A 149 20.38 20.37 26.73
CA MET A 149 21.32 19.38 26.23
C MET A 149 22.73 19.96 26.13
N SER A 150 23.71 19.33 26.80
CA SER A 150 25.12 19.67 26.58
C SER A 150 25.56 19.29 25.16
N GLU A 151 26.59 19.96 24.64
CA GLU A 151 27.13 19.66 23.31
C GLU A 151 27.69 18.23 23.22
N GLU A 152 28.22 17.69 24.32
CA GLU A 152 28.65 16.28 24.40
C GLU A 152 27.46 15.32 24.30
N LEU A 153 26.34 15.64 24.96
CA LEU A 153 25.12 14.85 24.88
C LEU A 153 24.54 14.87 23.46
N LYS A 154 24.50 16.03 22.81
CA LYS A 154 24.06 16.17 21.41
C LYS A 154 24.89 15.29 20.48
N LYS A 155 26.22 15.40 20.54
CA LYS A 155 27.13 14.55 19.74
C LYS A 155 26.92 13.06 20.00
N ARG A 156 26.74 12.67 21.27
CA ARG A 156 26.47 11.26 21.64
C ARG A 156 25.16 10.75 21.05
N ILE A 157 24.10 11.56 21.09
CA ILE A 157 22.80 11.17 20.54
C ILE A 157 22.88 11.08 19.02
N ILE A 158 23.43 12.09 18.35
CA ILE A 158 23.62 12.09 16.89
C ILE A 158 24.41 10.85 16.45
N GLY A 159 25.49 10.51 17.15
CA GLY A 159 26.30 9.33 16.86
C GLY A 159 25.63 7.97 17.13
N ARG A 160 24.49 7.95 17.82
CA ARG A 160 23.69 6.74 18.08
C ARG A 160 22.48 6.60 17.16
N ILE A 161 22.06 7.68 16.50
CA ILE A 161 20.96 7.63 15.53
C ILE A 161 21.43 6.83 14.34
N GLU A 162 20.65 5.81 13.99
CA GLU A 162 21.00 4.95 12.88
C GLU A 162 20.88 5.69 11.53
N PRO A 163 21.88 5.53 10.63
CA PRO A 163 21.85 6.11 9.29
C PRO A 163 20.59 5.70 8.51
N LYS A 164 20.10 6.62 7.67
CA LYS A 164 18.89 6.43 6.87
C LYS A 164 19.01 5.28 5.88
N GLU A 165 20.23 5.04 5.42
CA GLU A 165 20.65 4.03 4.45
C GLU A 165 20.31 2.60 4.90
N LYS A 166 20.15 2.38 6.21
CA LYS A 166 19.79 1.09 6.80
C LYS A 166 18.30 0.80 6.84
N TYR A 167 17.47 1.73 6.40
CA TYR A 167 16.03 1.55 6.33
C TYR A 167 15.56 1.42 4.89
N ILE A 168 14.42 0.73 4.73
CA ILE A 168 13.85 0.44 3.42
C ILE A 168 13.18 1.64 2.74
N TYR A 169 12.98 2.74 3.48
CA TYR A 169 12.36 3.96 2.95
C TYR A 169 13.24 4.58 1.86
N PRO A 170 12.69 4.85 0.66
CA PRO A 170 13.35 5.61 -0.38
C PRO A 170 13.75 7.02 0.08
N PHE A 171 14.86 7.54 -0.41
CA PHE A 171 15.24 8.93 -0.14
C PHE A 171 14.26 9.93 -0.74
N THR A 172 13.70 9.64 -1.92
CA THR A 172 12.64 10.45 -2.54
C THR A 172 11.31 9.69 -2.47
N PRO A 173 10.30 10.20 -1.76
CA PRO A 173 8.98 9.57 -1.76
C PRO A 173 8.28 9.74 -3.11
N TYR A 174 7.38 8.83 -3.43
CA TYR A 174 6.50 8.93 -4.57
C TYR A 174 5.48 10.06 -4.36
N THR A 175 5.47 11.04 -5.27
CA THR A 175 4.65 12.26 -5.16
C THR A 175 3.48 12.29 -6.14
N GLN A 176 3.49 11.43 -7.16
CA GLN A 176 2.44 11.40 -8.17
C GLN A 176 1.20 10.63 -7.67
N THR A 177 0.15 10.65 -8.49
CA THR A 177 -1.09 9.92 -8.19
C THR A 177 -0.99 8.48 -8.69
N VAL A 178 -1.39 7.54 -7.85
CA VAL A 178 -1.65 6.14 -8.22
C VAL A 178 -3.12 5.98 -8.55
N ASN A 179 -3.43 5.37 -9.69
CA ASN A 179 -4.78 4.94 -10.02
C ASN A 179 -5.06 3.58 -9.36
N LEU A 180 -5.76 3.60 -8.23
CA LEU A 180 -6.15 2.40 -7.48
C LEU A 180 -7.57 1.99 -7.84
N GLN A 181 -7.70 1.09 -8.80
CA GLN A 181 -8.96 0.55 -9.34
C GLN A 181 -9.93 1.65 -9.80
N GLY A 182 -9.38 2.77 -10.29
CA GLY A 182 -10.11 3.97 -10.68
C GLY A 182 -10.17 5.07 -9.63
N ALA A 183 -9.78 4.80 -8.38
CA ALA A 183 -9.73 5.80 -7.31
C ALA A 183 -8.32 6.43 -7.26
N PRO A 184 -8.20 7.76 -7.27
CA PRO A 184 -6.91 8.41 -7.11
C PRO A 184 -6.41 8.24 -5.67
N VAL A 185 -5.16 7.80 -5.52
CA VAL A 185 -4.42 7.74 -4.25
C VAL A 185 -3.12 8.51 -4.41
N LYS A 186 -2.85 9.45 -3.51
CA LYS A 186 -1.63 10.26 -3.50
C LYS A 186 -1.17 10.55 -2.08
N SER A 187 0.08 11.01 -1.95
CA SER A 187 0.64 11.43 -0.67
C SER A 187 -0.24 12.47 0.02
N GLY A 188 -0.36 12.35 1.34
CA GLY A 188 -1.18 13.22 2.19
C GLY A 188 -2.68 12.92 2.22
N MET A 189 -3.20 11.99 1.40
CA MET A 189 -4.60 11.57 1.53
C MET A 189 -4.80 10.76 2.80
N SER A 190 -5.86 11.06 3.54
CA SER A 190 -6.37 10.23 4.64
C SER A 190 -7.15 9.01 4.11
N LEU A 191 -7.30 7.98 4.95
CA LEU A 191 -8.13 6.81 4.62
C LEU A 191 -9.56 7.20 4.26
N ASN A 192 -10.13 8.19 4.95
CA ASN A 192 -11.47 8.69 4.67
C ASN A 192 -11.58 9.33 3.28
N GLU A 193 -10.56 10.07 2.84
CA GLU A 193 -10.53 10.63 1.49
C GLU A 193 -10.38 9.55 0.43
N VAL A 194 -9.50 8.57 0.63
CA VAL A 194 -9.36 7.42 -0.28
C VAL A 194 -10.70 6.67 -0.38
N ASN A 195 -11.33 6.35 0.76
CA ASN A 195 -12.62 5.66 0.77
C ASN A 195 -13.75 6.48 0.15
N LYS A 196 -13.71 7.81 0.27
CA LYS A 196 -14.67 8.70 -0.40
C LYS A 196 -14.53 8.59 -1.91
N GLU A 197 -13.30 8.60 -2.45
CA GLU A 197 -13.07 8.42 -3.89
C GLU A 197 -13.49 7.03 -4.37
N ARG A 198 -13.10 5.97 -3.65
CA ARG A 198 -13.49 4.59 -3.94
C ARG A 198 -15.00 4.39 -3.96
N SER A 199 -15.74 5.05 -3.06
CA SER A 199 -17.21 4.91 -2.96
C SER A 199 -17.97 5.33 -4.23
N LYS A 200 -17.36 6.19 -5.04
CA LYS A 200 -17.91 6.69 -6.32
C LYS A 200 -17.87 5.62 -7.41
N ILE A 201 -17.05 4.58 -7.25
CA ILE A 201 -16.78 3.55 -8.25
C ILE A 201 -17.65 2.33 -7.95
N LYS A 202 -18.23 1.76 -9.01
CA LYS A 202 -19.09 0.57 -8.88
C LYS A 202 -18.26 -0.65 -8.51
N GLY A 203 -18.70 -1.39 -7.50
CA GLY A 203 -18.12 -2.68 -7.12
C GLY A 203 -16.89 -2.61 -6.21
N LEU A 204 -16.40 -1.42 -5.86
CA LEU A 204 -15.34 -1.26 -4.87
C LEU A 204 -15.89 -1.13 -3.44
N GLU A 205 -15.26 -1.83 -2.53
CA GLU A 205 -15.51 -1.70 -1.10
C GLU A 205 -14.59 -0.66 -0.47
N LYS A 206 -14.97 -0.21 0.74
CA LYS A 206 -14.09 0.61 1.55
C LYS A 206 -12.92 -0.24 2.02
N MET A 207 -11.74 0.37 2.04
CA MET A 207 -10.60 -0.16 2.76
C MET A 207 -10.83 0.02 4.25
N GLY A 208 -10.67 -1.07 4.99
CA GLY A 208 -10.81 -1.10 6.44
C GLY A 208 -9.60 -1.79 7.08
N TYR A 209 -9.43 -1.57 8.38
CA TYR A 209 -8.30 -2.06 9.15
C TYR A 209 -8.13 -3.57 8.95
N TRP A 210 -6.91 -3.99 8.65
CA TRP A 210 -6.52 -5.38 8.63
C TRP A 210 -5.92 -5.74 9.97
N ASP A 211 -6.75 -6.33 10.81
CA ASP A 211 -6.44 -6.72 12.16
C ASP A 211 -5.53 -7.97 12.16
N ASN A 212 -4.21 -7.72 12.14
CA ASN A 212 -3.17 -8.73 12.14
C ASN A 212 -2.12 -8.51 13.22
N ASP A 213 -2.35 -7.58 14.14
CA ASP A 213 -1.44 -7.27 15.25
C ASP A 213 -1.54 -8.27 16.40
N GLY A 214 -2.60 -9.11 16.40
CA GLY A 214 -2.78 -10.20 17.35
C GLY A 214 -3.07 -9.71 18.77
N ASP A 215 -3.61 -8.50 18.92
CA ASP A 215 -3.90 -7.88 20.21
C ASP A 215 -5.22 -8.36 20.86
N TRP A 216 -5.92 -9.29 20.20
CA TRP A 216 -7.20 -9.89 20.61
C TRP A 216 -8.37 -8.89 20.63
N SER A 217 -8.22 -7.71 20.04
CA SER A 217 -9.33 -6.84 19.68
C SER A 217 -10.05 -7.36 18.43
N TRP A 218 -11.23 -6.82 18.15
CA TRP A 218 -12.00 -7.11 16.94
C TRP A 218 -12.21 -5.81 16.19
N ASP A 219 -11.12 -5.28 15.66
CA ASP A 219 -11.08 -3.97 15.03
C ASP A 219 -11.06 -4.04 13.50
N SER A 220 -11.05 -5.27 12.94
CA SER A 220 -11.09 -5.51 11.50
C SER A 220 -12.22 -4.75 10.81
N GLY A 221 -11.89 -4.04 9.73
CA GLY A 221 -12.82 -3.18 9.00
C GLY A 221 -12.97 -1.76 9.56
N SER A 222 -12.36 -1.44 10.71
CA SER A 222 -12.36 -0.08 11.26
C SER A 222 -11.72 0.93 10.31
N THR A 223 -12.24 2.16 10.33
CA THR A 223 -11.72 3.30 9.53
C THR A 223 -11.25 4.47 10.39
N THR A 224 -11.31 4.32 11.72
CA THR A 224 -10.92 5.35 12.69
C THR A 224 -9.52 5.16 13.24
N ILE A 225 -8.92 3.98 13.02
CA ILE A 225 -7.54 3.67 13.40
C ILE A 225 -6.59 4.54 12.59
N LYS A 226 -5.58 5.11 13.27
CA LYS A 226 -4.61 6.03 12.65
C LYS A 226 -3.33 5.35 12.19
N THR A 227 -2.99 4.21 12.78
CA THR A 227 -1.76 3.48 12.47
C THR A 227 -2.12 2.03 12.21
N GLY A 228 -1.81 1.52 11.02
CA GLY A 228 -2.32 0.21 10.63
C GLY A 228 -2.20 -0.09 9.15
N GLU A 229 -2.37 -1.36 8.81
CA GLU A 229 -2.60 -1.80 7.43
C GLU A 229 -4.11 -1.80 7.14
N PHE A 230 -4.50 -1.37 5.95
CA PHE A 230 -5.89 -1.25 5.54
C PHE A 230 -6.05 -1.87 4.15
N ARG A 231 -7.03 -2.76 3.99
CA ARG A 231 -7.27 -3.48 2.74
C ARG A 231 -8.75 -3.64 2.46
N GLU A 232 -9.08 -4.03 1.24
CA GLU A 232 -10.41 -4.57 0.95
C GLU A 232 -10.57 -5.91 1.68
N GLN A 233 -11.69 -6.09 2.39
CA GLN A 233 -11.94 -7.29 3.19
C GLN A 233 -12.52 -8.43 2.36
N LYS A 234 -13.13 -8.11 1.23
CA LYS A 234 -13.64 -9.09 0.29
C LYS A 234 -12.49 -9.74 -0.46
N ASP A 235 -12.59 -11.05 -0.64
CA ASP A 235 -11.67 -11.80 -1.50
C ASP A 235 -11.97 -11.50 -2.99
N HIS A 236 -10.92 -11.17 -3.74
CA HIS A 236 -10.97 -10.88 -5.18
C HIS A 236 -10.54 -12.08 -6.04
N SER A 237 -10.29 -13.26 -5.45
CA SER A 237 -9.83 -14.49 -6.12
C SER A 237 -10.66 -14.91 -7.34
N SER A 238 -11.93 -14.49 -7.43
CA SER A 238 -12.84 -14.82 -8.55
C SER A 238 -12.92 -13.76 -9.66
N ILE A 239 -12.24 -12.61 -9.54
CA ILE A 239 -12.45 -11.47 -10.45
C ILE A 239 -11.69 -11.64 -11.78
N CYS A 240 -10.58 -12.37 -11.77
CA CYS A 240 -9.68 -12.51 -12.91
C CYS A 240 -9.59 -13.99 -13.31
N PRO A 241 -10.58 -14.53 -14.05
CA PRO A 241 -10.76 -15.98 -14.24
C PRO A 241 -9.63 -16.69 -15.00
N ASN A 242 -8.74 -15.93 -15.64
CA ASN A 242 -7.61 -16.46 -16.41
C ASN A 242 -6.26 -16.26 -15.70
N GLN A 243 -6.26 -15.89 -14.41
CA GLN A 243 -5.05 -15.70 -13.61
C GLN A 243 -4.88 -16.85 -12.63
N ASP A 244 -3.67 -17.42 -12.59
CA ASP A 244 -3.23 -18.45 -11.64
C ASP A 244 -2.56 -17.84 -10.40
N TYR A 245 -2.78 -16.55 -10.18
CA TYR A 245 -2.31 -15.79 -9.04
C TYR A 245 -3.32 -14.72 -8.66
N TRP A 246 -3.14 -14.19 -7.47
CA TRP A 246 -3.85 -13.01 -7.02
C TRP A 246 -2.90 -12.12 -6.23
N TYR A 247 -3.33 -10.92 -5.91
CA TYR A 247 -2.56 -10.04 -5.06
C TYR A 247 -3.46 -9.23 -4.14
N TYR A 248 -2.95 -8.99 -2.94
CA TYR A 248 -3.54 -8.06 -2.00
C TYR A 248 -3.01 -6.66 -2.24
N ILE A 249 -3.91 -5.69 -2.10
CA ILE A 249 -3.55 -4.28 -2.08
C ILE A 249 -3.80 -3.74 -0.68
N THR A 250 -2.72 -3.24 -0.07
CA THR A 250 -2.74 -2.75 1.31
C THR A 250 -2.26 -1.31 1.34
N LEU A 251 -3.00 -0.43 2.00
CA LEU A 251 -2.54 0.90 2.39
C LEU A 251 -2.05 0.84 3.82
N ARG A 252 -0.82 1.27 4.07
CA ARG A 252 -0.30 1.48 5.42
C ARG A 252 -0.46 2.94 5.81
N TYR A 253 -1.03 3.18 6.97
CA TYR A 253 -1.03 4.50 7.61
C TYR A 253 -0.19 4.47 8.88
N SER A 254 0.46 5.60 9.16
CA SER A 254 1.20 5.85 10.40
C SER A 254 0.81 7.21 10.95
N GLU A 255 0.17 7.23 12.11
CA GLU A 255 -0.41 8.43 12.73
C GLU A 255 -1.37 9.22 11.82
N GLY A 256 -2.05 8.51 10.92
CA GLY A 256 -3.01 9.06 9.96
C GLY A 256 -2.39 9.55 8.65
N GLU A 257 -1.06 9.50 8.52
CA GLU A 257 -0.37 9.78 7.26
C GLU A 257 -0.24 8.50 6.43
N LEU A 258 -0.60 8.56 5.15
CA LEU A 258 -0.43 7.46 4.20
C LEU A 258 1.06 7.19 4.01
N GLU A 259 1.54 6.06 4.52
CA GLU A 259 2.95 5.71 4.54
C GLU A 259 3.38 5.07 3.21
N TYR A 260 2.75 3.95 2.87
CA TYR A 260 2.98 3.24 1.63
C TYR A 260 1.72 2.52 1.13
N LEU A 261 1.69 2.26 -0.17
CA LEU A 261 0.83 1.24 -0.78
C LEU A 261 1.68 0.01 -1.04
N LYS A 262 1.22 -1.15 -0.57
CA LYS A 262 1.85 -2.46 -0.79
C LYS A 262 0.96 -3.31 -1.69
N ILE A 263 1.58 -3.95 -2.66
CA ILE A 263 1.00 -5.03 -3.46
C ILE A 263 1.74 -6.30 -3.05
N SER A 264 1.01 -7.29 -2.53
CA SER A 264 1.58 -8.60 -2.15
C SER A 264 1.01 -9.67 -3.07
N TYR A 265 1.89 -10.30 -3.84
CA TYR A 265 1.59 -11.37 -4.79
C TYR A 265 1.53 -12.72 -4.08
N GLU A 266 0.46 -13.46 -4.33
CA GLU A 266 0.28 -14.83 -3.85
C GLU A 266 -0.08 -15.77 -5.01
N LEU A 267 0.57 -16.94 -5.02
CA LEU A 267 0.24 -18.02 -5.94
C LEU A 267 -1.01 -18.75 -5.45
N TYR A 268 -1.80 -19.28 -6.38
CA TYR A 268 -2.71 -20.37 -6.03
C TYR A 268 -1.89 -21.56 -5.54
N GLU A 269 -2.03 -21.93 -4.27
CA GLU A 269 -1.80 -23.31 -3.89
C GLU A 269 -2.93 -24.14 -4.52
N LYS A 270 -2.59 -24.93 -5.54
CA LYS A 270 -3.48 -25.96 -6.11
C LYS A 270 -3.36 -27.24 -5.33
#